data_AF-A0A959MWN4-F1
#
_entry.id   AF-A0A959MWN4-F1
#
_cell.length_a   1.000
_cell.length_b   1.000
_cell.length_c   1.000
_cell.angle_alpha   90.00
_cell.angle_beta   90.00
_cell.angle_gamma   90.00
#
_symmetry.space_group_name_H-M   'P 1'
#
loop_
_entity.id
_entity.type
_entity.pdbx_description
1 polymer ?
#
loop_
_entity_poly.entity_id
_entity_poly.type
_entity_poly.pdbx_seq_one_letter_code
_entity_poly.pdbx_strand_id
1 'polypeptide(L)'
;MNTSPNKLKPVLIAAGLMTFVSITPIVSLINAACCAGIILGAFVGTYIYYKDLSRVGMVINYKDGVMIGILAGIITAIIYTGVILLYQLFSSGNMFTEMANDLEKLGFPLSPEFYKVIDHFSDETNKYGFSPTMTIFSLVLYLVLYPLFGSLGGLLAVTIFKKKQQPLNNDVIG
;
A
#
# COMPACT_ATOMS: atom_id res chain seq x y z
N MET A 1 -34.47 4.93 8.84
CA MET A 1 -33.32 5.80 8.53
C MET A 1 -32.10 4.91 8.34
N ASN A 2 -31.65 4.75 7.10
CA ASN A 2 -30.62 3.77 6.73
C ASN A 2 -29.24 4.45 6.79
N THR A 3 -28.74 4.72 7.98
CA THR A 3 -27.39 5.26 8.18
C THR A 3 -26.38 4.13 8.08
N SER A 4 -26.05 3.74 6.85
CA SER A 4 -24.87 2.91 6.59
C SER A 4 -23.65 3.57 7.25
N PRO A 5 -22.87 2.86 8.09
CA PRO A 5 -21.74 3.44 8.79
C PRO A 5 -20.72 4.00 7.79
N ASN A 6 -20.12 5.13 8.16
CA ASN A 6 -19.21 5.86 7.28
C ASN A 6 -17.97 5.02 6.95
N LYS A 7 -17.75 4.75 5.66
CA LYS A 7 -16.62 3.96 5.13
C LYS A 7 -15.29 4.72 5.15
N LEU A 8 -15.32 6.04 5.37
CA LEU A 8 -14.12 6.88 5.33
C LEU A 8 -13.16 6.56 6.48
N LYS A 9 -13.68 6.30 7.69
CA LYS A 9 -12.86 5.91 8.84
C LYS A 9 -12.05 4.62 8.62
N PRO A 10 -12.66 3.48 8.22
CA PRO A 10 -11.89 2.27 7.96
C PRO A 10 -10.93 2.39 6.78
N VAL A 11 -11.28 3.19 5.75
CA VAL A 11 -10.38 3.50 4.63
C VAL A 11 -9.13 4.24 5.10
N LEU A 12 -9.26 5.27 5.93
CA LEU A 12 -8.11 6.01 6.45
C LEU A 12 -7.22 5.16 7.37
N ILE A 13 -7.83 4.31 8.21
CA ILE A 13 -7.07 3.41 9.09
C ILE A 13 -6.30 2.37 8.25
N ALA A 14 -6.95 1.78 7.24
CA ALA A 14 -6.29 0.88 6.31
C ALA A 14 -5.12 1.58 5.61
N ALA A 15 -5.35 2.76 5.03
CA ALA A 15 -4.33 3.50 4.33
C ALA A 15 -3.13 3.84 5.23
N GLY A 16 -3.38 4.23 6.49
CA GLY A 16 -2.34 4.48 7.49
C GLY A 16 -1.50 3.24 7.80
N LEU A 17 -2.13 2.09 8.04
CA LEU A 17 -1.44 0.83 8.29
C LEU A 17 -0.62 0.38 7.08
N MET A 18 -1.23 0.40 5.89
CA MET A 18 -0.56 0.09 4.63
C MET A 18 0.69 0.95 4.42
N THR A 19 0.56 2.26 4.66
CA THR A 19 1.67 3.21 4.50
C THR A 19 2.77 2.95 5.53
N PHE A 20 2.41 2.74 6.79
CA PHE A 20 3.37 2.47 7.87
C PHE A 20 4.21 1.21 7.59
N VAL A 21 3.54 0.14 7.14
CA VAL A 21 4.23 -1.11 6.74
C VAL A 21 5.10 -0.88 5.50
N SER A 22 4.64 -0.09 4.54
CA SER A 22 5.40 0.17 3.29
C SER A 22 6.64 1.02 3.51
N ILE A 23 6.63 1.91 4.51
CA ILE A 23 7.79 2.75 4.86
C ILE A 23 8.84 1.94 5.64
N THR A 24 8.46 0.89 6.35
CA THR A 24 9.38 0.13 7.21
C THR A 24 10.17 -0.90 6.39
N PRO A 25 11.48 -0.70 6.12
CA PRO A 25 12.26 -1.58 5.25
C PRO A 25 12.83 -2.74 6.07
N ILE A 26 12.01 -3.76 6.38
CA ILE A 26 12.51 -5.00 7.00
C ILE A 26 13.09 -5.87 5.89
N VAL A 27 14.41 -5.73 5.72
CA VAL A 27 15.28 -6.08 4.58
C VAL A 27 15.16 -7.51 4.00
N SER A 28 14.52 -8.48 4.68
CA SER A 28 14.34 -9.85 4.16
C SER A 28 12.89 -10.23 3.82
N LEU A 29 11.91 -9.39 4.18
CA LEU A 29 10.48 -9.62 3.93
C LEU A 29 9.98 -8.84 2.70
N ILE A 30 10.76 -7.88 2.21
CA ILE A 30 10.42 -6.91 1.15
C ILE A 30 9.77 -7.52 -0.10
N ASN A 31 10.17 -8.73 -0.51
CA ASN A 31 9.61 -9.36 -1.72
C ASN A 31 8.20 -9.97 -1.51
N ALA A 32 7.87 -10.38 -0.29
CA ALA A 32 6.54 -10.90 0.06
C ALA A 32 5.67 -9.85 0.78
N ALA A 33 6.29 -8.93 1.50
CA ALA A 33 5.66 -7.99 2.42
C ALA A 33 5.22 -6.68 1.76
N CYS A 34 5.75 -6.26 0.60
CA CYS A 34 5.19 -5.07 -0.06
C CYS A 34 3.73 -5.34 -0.46
N CYS A 35 3.41 -6.55 -0.93
CA CYS A 35 2.05 -6.94 -1.27
C CYS A 35 1.28 -7.48 -0.06
N ALA A 36 1.92 -8.30 0.79
CA ALA A 36 1.26 -8.85 1.98
C ALA A 36 0.92 -7.76 3.01
N GLY A 37 1.75 -6.72 3.15
CA GLY A 37 1.49 -5.56 3.99
C GLY A 37 0.27 -4.76 3.51
N ILE A 38 0.15 -4.56 2.20
CA ILE A 38 -1.02 -3.92 1.59
C ILE A 38 -2.27 -4.79 1.80
N ILE A 39 -2.19 -6.10 1.53
CA ILE A 39 -3.28 -7.06 1.76
C ILE A 39 -3.72 -7.04 3.23
N LEU A 40 -2.77 -7.12 4.18
CA LEU A 40 -3.05 -7.10 5.62
C LEU A 40 -3.66 -5.77 6.06
N GLY A 41 -3.17 -4.64 5.56
CA GLY A 41 -3.74 -3.32 5.84
C GLY A 41 -5.20 -3.21 5.37
N ALA A 42 -5.51 -3.68 4.15
CA ALA A 42 -6.88 -3.72 3.64
C ALA A 42 -7.76 -4.68 4.45
N PHE A 43 -7.20 -5.83 4.85
CA PHE A 43 -7.89 -6.82 5.66
C PHE A 43 -8.33 -6.23 7.00
N VAL A 44 -7.41 -5.55 7.70
CA VAL A 44 -7.68 -4.92 8.99
C VAL A 44 -8.70 -3.78 8.86
N GLY A 45 -8.61 -2.93 7.83
CA GLY A 45 -9.62 -1.89 7.60
C GLY A 45 -11.01 -2.46 7.36
N THR A 46 -11.10 -3.53 6.56
CA THR A 46 -12.37 -4.22 6.29
C THR A 46 -12.91 -4.91 7.55
N TYR A 47 -12.05 -5.42 8.42
CA TYR A 47 -12.46 -5.96 9.73
C TYR A 47 -13.05 -4.89 10.66
N ILE A 48 -12.48 -3.68 10.66
CA ILE A 48 -13.03 -2.56 11.45
C ILE A 48 -14.42 -2.19 10.93
N TYR A 49 -14.58 -2.11 9.60
CA TYR A 49 -15.88 -1.85 8.99
C TYR A 49 -16.91 -2.95 9.31
N TYR A 50 -16.48 -4.21 9.27
CA TYR A 50 -17.30 -5.35 9.71
C TYR A 50 -17.78 -5.18 11.15
N LYS A 51 -16.88 -4.80 12.08
CA LYS A 51 -17.25 -4.57 13.49
C LYS A 51 -18.27 -3.46 13.64
N ASP A 52 -18.12 -2.38 12.87
CA ASP A 52 -19.07 -1.26 12.91
C ASP A 52 -20.44 -1.68 12.35
N LEU A 53 -20.49 -2.48 11.28
CA LEU A 53 -21.74 -3.04 10.74
C LEU A 53 -22.42 -4.02 11.70
N SER A 54 -21.65 -4.89 12.36
CA SER A 54 -22.18 -5.84 13.34
C SER A 54 -22.86 -5.16 14.53
N ARG A 55 -22.42 -3.96 14.93
CA ARG A 55 -23.05 -3.20 16.02
C ARG A 55 -24.45 -2.67 15.68
N VAL A 56 -24.72 -2.50 14.39
CA VAL A 56 -25.99 -1.98 13.87
C VAL A 56 -26.82 -3.07 13.17
N GLY A 57 -26.45 -4.34 13.33
CA GLY A 57 -27.18 -5.48 12.78
C GLY A 57 -27.10 -5.62 11.26
N MET A 58 -26.11 -5.01 10.61
CA MET A 58 -25.94 -5.09 9.15
C MET A 58 -24.87 -6.11 8.74
N VAL A 59 -25.06 -6.70 7.55
CA VAL A 59 -24.17 -7.70 6.97
C VAL A 59 -23.18 -7.04 6.01
N ILE A 60 -21.91 -7.46 6.07
CA ILE A 60 -20.87 -6.96 5.18
C ILE A 60 -21.00 -7.55 3.76
N ASN A 61 -20.90 -6.71 2.74
CA ASN A 61 -20.92 -7.14 1.34
C ASN A 61 -19.52 -7.18 0.71
N TYR A 62 -19.36 -8.02 -0.32
CA TYR A 62 -18.11 -8.10 -1.10
C TYR A 62 -17.73 -6.75 -1.70
N LYS A 63 -18.74 -5.99 -2.16
CA LYS A 63 -18.56 -4.65 -2.70
C LYS A 63 -17.94 -3.69 -1.67
N ASP A 64 -18.24 -3.86 -0.39
CA ASP A 64 -17.71 -3.00 0.67
C ASP A 64 -16.22 -3.26 0.91
N GLY A 65 -15.82 -4.54 1.02
CA GLY A 65 -14.41 -4.91 1.21
C GLY A 65 -13.54 -4.49 0.03
N VAL A 66 -14.00 -4.73 -1.20
CA VAL A 66 -13.29 -4.30 -2.42
C VAL A 66 -13.14 -2.78 -2.46
N MET A 67 -14.20 -2.03 -2.15
CA MET A 67 -14.18 -0.57 -2.18
C MET A 67 -13.25 0.02 -1.10
N ILE A 68 -13.24 -0.56 0.11
CA ILE A 68 -12.29 -0.18 1.16
C ILE A 68 -10.85 -0.43 0.71
N GLY A 69 -10.58 -1.60 0.13
CA GLY A 69 -9.27 -1.99 -0.36
C GLY A 69 -8.73 -1.07 -1.47
N ILE A 70 -9.56 -0.77 -2.48
CA ILE A 70 -9.17 0.11 -3.59
C ILE A 70 -8.89 1.52 -3.09
N LEU A 71 -9.81 2.11 -2.30
CA LEU A 71 -9.67 3.48 -1.82
C LEU A 71 -8.46 3.62 -0.89
N ALA A 72 -8.26 2.65 0.02
CA ALA A 72 -7.09 2.64 0.88
C ALA A 72 -5.80 2.52 0.06
N GLY A 73 -5.76 1.63 -0.95
CA GLY A 73 -4.60 1.46 -1.83
C GLY A 73 -4.24 2.73 -2.61
N ILE A 74 -5.23 3.47 -3.13
CA ILE A 74 -5.00 4.75 -3.82
C ILE A 74 -4.40 5.77 -2.86
N ILE A 75 -4.98 5.92 -1.67
CA ILE A 75 -4.49 6.87 -0.66
C ILE A 75 -3.06 6.50 -0.23
N THR A 76 -2.79 5.21 0.00
CA THR A 76 -1.45 4.73 0.31
C THR A 76 -0.46 5.04 -0.81
N ALA A 77 -0.81 4.83 -2.08
CA ALA A 77 0.11 5.09 -3.20
C ALA A 77 0.53 6.57 -3.23
N ILE A 78 -0.42 7.49 -2.99
CA ILE A 78 -0.17 8.93 -2.95
C ILE A 78 0.71 9.30 -1.74
N ILE A 79 0.35 8.84 -0.54
CA ILE A 79 1.09 9.17 0.68
C ILE A 79 2.50 8.57 0.62
N TYR A 80 2.63 7.31 0.22
CA TYR A 80 3.91 6.61 0.13
C TYR A 80 4.86 7.28 -0.85
N THR A 81 4.38 7.64 -2.04
CA THR A 81 5.18 8.38 -3.02
C THR A 81 5.58 9.75 -2.48
N GLY A 82 4.65 10.46 -1.82
CA GLY A 82 4.94 11.74 -1.17
C GLY A 82 6.02 11.63 -0.10
N VAL A 83 6.00 10.58 0.72
CA VAL A 83 7.02 10.32 1.75
C VAL A 83 8.38 10.04 1.11
N ILE A 84 8.44 9.22 0.06
CA ILE A 84 9.70 8.96 -0.67
C ILE A 84 10.25 10.25 -1.28
N LEU A 85 9.39 11.06 -1.91
CA LEU A 85 9.78 12.34 -2.49
C LEU A 85 10.36 13.30 -1.43
N LEU A 86 9.70 13.42 -0.28
CA LEU A 86 10.22 14.22 0.82
C LEU A 86 11.58 13.68 1.29
N TYR A 87 11.71 12.37 1.44
CA TYR A 87 12.98 11.74 1.82
C TYR A 87 14.10 12.06 0.82
N GLN A 88 13.83 11.98 -0.49
CA GLN A 88 14.80 12.34 -1.53
C GLN A 88 15.18 13.82 -1.49
N LEU A 89 14.21 14.71 -1.25
CA LEU A 89 14.46 16.15 -1.20
C LEU A 89 15.32 16.56 0.02
N PHE A 90 15.16 15.88 1.15
CA PHE A 90 15.91 16.15 2.38
C PHE A 90 17.22 15.37 2.49
N SER A 91 17.38 14.27 1.75
CA SER A 91 18.62 13.51 1.70
C SER A 91 19.57 14.13 0.68
N SER A 92 20.76 14.56 1.11
CA SER A 92 21.78 15.13 0.21
C SER A 92 22.51 14.07 -0.63
N GLY A 93 22.13 12.80 -0.54
CA GLY A 93 22.74 11.69 -1.26
C GLY A 93 21.95 11.29 -2.50
N ASN A 94 22.65 11.11 -3.62
CA ASN A 94 22.08 10.41 -4.78
C ASN A 94 21.94 8.93 -4.43
N MET A 95 20.73 8.51 -4.04
CA MET A 95 20.41 7.11 -3.74
C MET A 95 20.87 6.15 -4.86
N PHE A 96 20.84 6.60 -6.12
CA PHE A 96 21.29 5.80 -7.25
C PHE A 96 22.80 5.55 -7.25
N THR A 97 23.59 6.56 -6.88
CA THR A 97 25.05 6.45 -6.77
C THR A 97 25.45 5.61 -5.56
N GLU A 98 24.75 5.77 -4.43
CA GLU A 98 24.96 4.91 -3.25
C GLU A 98 24.60 3.45 -3.55
N MET A 99 23.46 3.21 -4.20
CA MET A 99 23.04 1.87 -4.61
C MET A 99 24.07 1.23 -5.56
N ALA A 100 24.58 1.98 -6.55
CA ALA A 100 25.61 1.49 -7.47
C ALA A 100 26.89 1.10 -6.73
N ASN A 101 27.37 1.97 -5.83
CA ASN A 101 28.54 1.72 -5.00
C ASN A 101 28.36 0.50 -4.10
N ASP A 102 27.17 0.28 -3.57
CA ASP A 102 26.89 -0.88 -2.71
C ASP A 102 26.76 -2.18 -3.51
N LEU A 103 26.21 -2.16 -4.73
CA LEU A 103 26.22 -3.32 -5.63
C LEU A 103 27.64 -3.72 -6.04
N GLU A 104 28.51 -2.74 -6.34
CA GLU A 104 29.91 -3.00 -6.64
C GLU A 104 30.64 -3.62 -5.43
N LYS A 105 30.42 -3.10 -4.22
CA LYS A 105 30.97 -3.67 -2.97
C LYS A 105 30.51 -5.11 -2.73
N LEU A 106 29.31 -5.47 -3.19
CA LEU A 106 28.77 -6.83 -3.11
C LEU A 106 29.28 -7.75 -4.24
N GLY A 107 30.14 -7.25 -5.14
CA GLY A 107 30.76 -8.03 -6.20
C GLY A 107 29.89 -8.23 -7.44
N PHE A 108 28.87 -7.39 -7.63
CA PHE A 108 28.07 -7.38 -8.86
C PHE A 108 28.60 -6.28 -9.81
N PRO A 109 29.48 -6.61 -10.78
CA PRO A 109 29.97 -5.63 -11.74
C PRO A 109 28.80 -5.19 -12.64
N LEU A 110 28.48 -3.91 -12.59
CA LEU A 110 27.45 -3.31 -13.42
C LEU A 110 27.96 -3.17 -14.87
N SER A 111 27.09 -3.37 -15.85
CA SER A 111 27.46 -3.17 -17.26
C SER A 111 27.62 -1.69 -17.57
N PRO A 112 28.47 -1.30 -18.55
CA PRO A 112 28.63 0.10 -18.97
C PRO A 112 27.33 0.76 -19.45
N GLU A 113 26.34 -0.02 -19.89
CA GLU A 113 25.00 0.47 -20.23
C GLU A 113 24.21 0.85 -18.98
N PHE A 114 24.38 0.11 -17.88
CA PHE A 114 23.72 0.39 -16.61
C PHE A 114 24.25 1.67 -15.96
N TYR A 115 25.55 1.95 -16.09
CA TYR A 115 26.12 3.23 -15.66
C TYR A 115 25.53 4.43 -16.40
N LYS A 116 25.26 4.32 -17.71
CA LYS A 116 24.62 5.41 -18.47
C LYS A 116 23.21 5.73 -17.97
N VAL A 117 22.48 4.70 -17.54
CA VAL A 117 21.14 4.85 -16.95
C VAL A 117 21.25 5.50 -15.56
N ILE A 118 22.20 5.06 -14.73
CA ILE A 118 22.47 5.66 -13.42
C ILE A 118 22.90 7.12 -13.56
N ASP A 119 23.81 7.44 -14.47
CA ASP A 119 24.27 8.81 -14.73
C ASP A 119 23.11 9.71 -15.17
N HIS A 120 22.24 9.23 -16.06
CA HIS A 120 21.05 10.01 -16.46
C HIS A 120 20.13 10.34 -15.29
N PHE A 121 19.87 9.37 -14.39
CA PHE A 121 19.06 9.61 -13.20
C PHE A 121 19.80 10.43 -12.13
N SER A 122 21.13 10.28 -12.03
CA SER A 122 21.97 11.07 -11.13
C SER A 122 22.03 12.52 -11.56
N ASP A 123 22.10 12.81 -12.87
CA ASP A 123 22.06 14.17 -13.40
C ASP A 123 20.70 14.85 -13.17
N GLU A 124 19.60 14.10 -13.35
CA GLU A 124 18.27 14.59 -12.97
C GLU A 124 18.19 14.90 -11.47
N THR A 125 18.72 14.00 -10.63
CA THR A 125 18.68 14.16 -9.16
C THR A 125 19.57 15.32 -8.69
N ASN A 126 20.76 15.50 -9.28
CA ASN A 126 21.64 16.63 -9.00
C ASN A 126 21.02 17.98 -9.43
N LYS A 127 20.22 17.98 -10.51
CA LYS A 127 19.60 19.19 -11.06
C LYS A 127 18.30 19.59 -10.35
N TYR A 128 17.49 18.62 -9.95
CA TYR A 128 16.15 18.86 -9.39
C TYR A 128 16.00 18.45 -7.91
N GLY A 129 17.01 17.81 -7.32
CA GLY A 129 16.97 17.22 -5.97
C GLY A 129 16.25 15.87 -5.90
N PHE A 130 15.60 15.43 -6.97
CA PHE A 130 14.92 14.14 -7.11
C PHE A 130 14.85 13.77 -8.60
N SER A 131 14.62 12.49 -8.95
CA SER A 131 14.34 12.10 -10.34
C SER A 131 12.82 12.13 -10.61
N PRO A 132 12.30 13.11 -11.39
CA PRO A 132 10.87 13.20 -11.69
C PRO A 132 10.39 12.00 -12.51
N THR A 133 11.22 11.53 -13.43
CA THR A 133 10.93 10.41 -14.33
C THR A 133 10.67 9.13 -13.54
N MET A 134 11.57 8.79 -12.60
CA MET A 134 11.41 7.62 -11.74
C MET A 134 10.24 7.75 -10.76
N THR A 135 10.02 8.95 -10.24
CA THR A 135 8.89 9.22 -9.35
C THR A 135 7.55 8.98 -10.05
N ILE A 136 7.37 9.54 -11.24
CA ILE A 136 6.11 9.41 -12.00
C ILE A 136 5.88 7.94 -12.36
N PHE A 137 6.91 7.25 -12.85
CA PHE A 137 6.82 5.83 -13.17
C PHE A 137 6.42 4.99 -11.94
N SER A 138 7.08 5.21 -10.80
CA SER A 138 6.79 4.50 -9.55
C SER A 138 5.39 4.81 -9.04
N LEU A 139 4.95 6.06 -9.12
CA LEU A 139 3.60 6.48 -8.72
C LEU A 139 2.54 5.74 -9.53
N VAL A 140 2.67 5.69 -10.85
CA VAL A 140 1.72 4.98 -11.73
C VAL A 140 1.68 3.50 -11.38
N LEU A 141 2.84 2.90 -11.14
CA LEU A 141 2.94 1.50 -10.76
C LEU A 141 2.27 1.23 -9.41
N TYR A 142 2.50 2.06 -8.39
CA TYR A 142 1.84 1.93 -7.08
C TYR A 142 0.33 2.21 -7.16
N LEU A 143 -0.09 3.15 -8.00
CA LEU A 143 -1.50 3.47 -8.21
C LEU A 143 -2.29 2.32 -8.84
N VAL A 144 -1.60 1.39 -9.51
CA VAL A 144 -2.21 0.17 -10.04
C VAL A 144 -2.07 -0.98 -9.04
N LEU A 145 -0.86 -1.24 -8.53
CA LEU A 145 -0.60 -2.39 -7.67
C LEU A 145 -1.28 -2.28 -6.31
N TYR A 146 -1.22 -1.13 -5.64
CA TYR A 146 -1.76 -1.01 -4.28
C TYR A 146 -3.28 -1.18 -4.23
N PRO A 147 -4.07 -0.61 -5.16
CA PRO A 147 -5.51 -0.89 -5.21
C PRO A 147 -5.82 -2.33 -5.58
N LEU A 148 -5.05 -2.96 -6.47
CA LEU A 148 -5.22 -4.38 -6.82
C LEU A 148 -5.02 -5.26 -5.59
N PHE A 149 -3.87 -5.15 -4.90
CA PHE A 149 -3.59 -5.93 -3.70
C PHE A 149 -4.49 -5.55 -2.52
N GLY A 150 -4.84 -4.27 -2.39
CA GLY A 150 -5.79 -3.79 -1.40
C GLY A 150 -7.18 -4.41 -1.62
N SER A 151 -7.65 -4.48 -2.86
CA SER A 151 -8.93 -5.13 -3.18
C SER A 151 -8.94 -6.62 -2.81
N LEU A 152 -7.82 -7.32 -3.03
CA LEU A 152 -7.66 -8.73 -2.64
C LEU A 152 -7.74 -8.90 -1.12
N GLY A 153 -7.04 -8.06 -0.35
CA GLY A 153 -7.11 -8.09 1.11
C GLY A 153 -8.50 -7.77 1.66
N GLY A 154 -9.20 -6.81 1.05
CA GLY A 154 -10.58 -6.50 1.39
C GLY A 154 -11.55 -7.63 1.07
N LEU A 155 -11.39 -8.29 -0.09
CA LEU A 155 -12.19 -9.45 -0.48
C LEU A 155 -11.98 -10.62 0.50
N LEU A 156 -10.74 -10.92 0.83
CA LEU A 156 -10.37 -11.96 1.80
C LEU A 156 -11.03 -11.72 3.16
N ALA A 157 -10.99 -10.49 3.67
CA ALA A 157 -11.67 -10.13 4.91
C ALA A 157 -13.18 -10.41 4.84
N VAL A 158 -13.87 -9.99 3.77
CA VAL A 158 -15.31 -10.25 3.63
C VAL A 158 -15.62 -11.75 3.62
N THR A 159 -14.86 -12.57 2.89
CA THR A 159 -15.10 -14.02 2.83
C THR A 159 -15.04 -14.68 4.21
N ILE A 160 -14.12 -14.23 5.06
CA ILE A 160 -13.93 -14.76 6.41
C ILE A 160 -15.02 -14.25 7.35
N PHE A 161 -15.30 -12.94 7.34
CA PHE A 161 -16.21 -12.34 8.32
C PHE A 161 -17.69 -12.50 7.98
N LYS A 162 -18.05 -12.58 6.69
CA LYS A 162 -19.43 -12.82 6.27
C LYS A 162 -19.94 -14.19 6.72
N LYS A 163 -19.09 -15.23 6.71
CA LYS A 163 -19.41 -16.55 7.30
C LYS A 163 -19.71 -16.47 8.79
N LYS A 164 -19.04 -15.58 9.52
CA LYS A 164 -19.20 -15.41 10.97
C LYS A 164 -20.49 -14.67 11.35
N GLN A 165 -21.05 -13.85 10.46
CA GLN A 165 -22.31 -13.13 10.66
C GLN A 165 -23.56 -14.00 10.41
N GLN A 166 -23.47 -15.01 9.54
CA GLN A 166 -24.59 -15.91 9.24
C GLN A 166 -25.20 -16.64 10.44
N PRO A 167 -24.43 -17.19 11.42
CA PRO A 167 -25.04 -17.84 12.58
C PRO A 167 -25.82 -16.87 13.49
N LEU A 168 -25.39 -15.62 13.63
CA LEU A 168 -26.06 -14.62 14.49
C LEU A 168 -27.45 -14.18 14.00
N ASN A 169 -27.75 -14.33 12.70
CA ASN A 169 -29.05 -13.95 12.15
C ASN A 169 -30.09 -15.07 12.26
N ASN A 170 -29.66 -16.33 12.43
CA ASN A 170 -30.56 -17.47 12.52
C ASN A 170 -31.10 -17.67 13.94
N ASP A 171 -30.41 -17.16 14.97
CA ASP A 171 -30.83 -17.27 16.38
C ASP A 171 -31.89 -16.23 16.79
N VAL A 172 -32.23 -15.28 15.93
CA VAL A 172 -33.26 -14.23 16.18
C VAL A 172 -34.64 -14.65 15.64
N ILE A 173 -34.72 -15.80 14.97
CA ILE A 173 -35.96 -16.35 14.37
C ILE A 173 -36.35 -17.70 15.02
N GLY A 174 -35.77 -18.02 16.19
CA GLY A 174 -36.09 -19.21 16.99
C GLY A 174 -37.09 -18.90 18.10
#